data_AF-W4Q4J8-F1
#
_entry.id   AF-W4Q4J8-F1
#
_cell.length_a   1.000
_cell.length_b   1.000
_cell.length_c   1.000
_cell.angle_alpha   90.00
_cell.angle_beta   90.00
_cell.angle_gamma   90.00
#
_symmetry.space_group_name_H-M   'P 1'
#
loop_
_entity.id
_entity.type
_entity.pdbx_description
1 polymer ?
#
loop_
_entity_poly.entity_id
_entity_poly.type
_entity_poly.pdbx_seq_one_letter_code
_entity_poly.pdbx_strand_id
1 'polypeptide(L)'
;MYIGDVLKERMDCFNMSGDELCEEALIDADDLKSILNNEVSYDKIDELTISFISQVLYCKPEYFISEQYRDNDLVKSCLNRGSSTPKSNEVKGILQGFSEDLSFLMELKRDLEEGI
;
A
#
# COMPACT_ATOMS: atom_id res chain seq x y z
N MET A 1 -15.51 -8.71 0.71
CA MET A 1 -15.08 -7.73 -0.32
C MET A 1 -13.85 -8.30 -1.01
N TYR A 2 -13.68 -8.11 -2.30
CA TYR A 2 -12.49 -8.57 -3.03
C TYR A 2 -11.63 -7.37 -3.43
N ILE A 3 -10.31 -7.57 -3.50
CA ILE A 3 -9.34 -6.48 -3.70
C ILE A 3 -8.40 -6.69 -4.88
N GLY A 4 -8.50 -7.81 -5.60
CA GLY A 4 -7.53 -8.21 -6.63
C GLY A 4 -7.37 -7.17 -7.74
N ASP A 5 -8.45 -6.53 -8.17
CA ASP A 5 -8.37 -5.48 -9.20
C ASP A 5 -7.67 -4.22 -8.69
N VAL A 6 -7.99 -3.79 -7.45
CA VAL A 6 -7.34 -2.64 -6.80
C VAL A 6 -5.87 -2.92 -6.52
N LEU A 7 -5.53 -4.16 -6.16
CA LEU A 7 -4.16 -4.60 -5.95
C LEU A 7 -3.37 -4.59 -7.26
N LYS A 8 -3.92 -5.11 -8.37
CA LYS A 8 -3.29 -5.03 -9.70
C LYS A 8 -3.03 -3.60 -10.12
N GLU A 9 -4.03 -2.73 -10.01
CA GLU A 9 -3.86 -1.30 -10.33
C GLU A 9 -2.74 -0.66 -9.49
N ARG A 10 -2.62 -1.05 -8.22
CA ARG A 10 -1.56 -0.54 -7.35
C ARG A 10 -0.18 -1.07 -7.76
N MET A 11 -0.07 -2.36 -8.09
CA MET A 11 1.17 -2.94 -8.62
C MET A 11 1.60 -2.24 -9.92
N ASP A 12 0.65 -1.95 -10.81
CA ASP A 12 0.89 -1.24 -12.07
C ASP A 12 1.44 0.18 -11.84
N CYS A 13 1.07 0.85 -10.74
CA CYS A 13 1.63 2.16 -10.39
C CYS A 13 3.16 2.10 -10.21
N PHE A 14 3.70 0.97 -9.79
CA PHE A 14 5.13 0.76 -9.56
C PHE A 14 5.79 -0.12 -10.62
N ASN A 15 5.04 -0.57 -11.63
CA ASN A 15 5.49 -1.57 -12.61
C ASN A 15 6.07 -2.82 -11.91
N MET A 16 5.40 -3.26 -10.84
CA MET A 16 5.81 -4.41 -10.04
C MET A 16 5.08 -5.66 -10.52
N SER A 17 5.84 -6.72 -10.77
CA SER A 17 5.30 -8.04 -11.12
C SER A 17 4.80 -8.80 -9.89
N GLY A 18 4.02 -9.86 -10.13
CA GLY A 18 3.58 -10.75 -9.05
C GLY A 18 4.75 -11.46 -8.36
N ASP A 19 5.76 -11.87 -9.13
CA ASP A 19 6.94 -12.55 -8.59
C ASP A 19 7.75 -11.63 -7.68
N GLU A 20 7.99 -10.38 -8.10
CA GLU A 20 8.65 -9.34 -7.28
C GLU A 20 7.87 -9.05 -6.00
N LEU A 21 6.54 -8.92 -6.09
CA LEU A 21 5.71 -8.71 -4.89
C LEU A 21 5.77 -9.92 -3.93
N CYS A 22 5.81 -11.14 -4.46
CA CYS A 22 5.97 -12.34 -3.63
C CYS A 22 7.28 -12.34 -2.86
N GLU A 23 8.38 -12.01 -3.54
CA GLU A 23 9.71 -11.95 -2.96
C GLU A 23 9.82 -10.86 -1.88
N GLU A 24 9.38 -9.64 -2.19
CA GLU A 24 9.50 -8.49 -1.29
C GLU A 24 8.52 -8.55 -0.09
N ALA A 25 7.29 -9.04 -0.30
CA ALA A 25 6.29 -9.15 0.77
C ALA A 25 6.37 -10.48 1.53
N LEU A 26 7.25 -11.40 1.13
CA LEU A 26 7.41 -12.74 1.72
C LEU A 26 6.10 -13.55 1.71
N ILE A 27 5.37 -13.50 0.60
CA ILE A 27 4.08 -14.18 0.42
C ILE A 27 4.20 -15.33 -0.59
N ASP A 28 3.41 -16.38 -0.40
CA ASP A 28 3.36 -17.49 -1.35
C ASP A 28 2.69 -17.06 -2.67
N ALA A 29 3.20 -17.56 -3.79
CA ALA A 29 2.69 -17.21 -5.11
C ALA A 29 1.25 -17.68 -5.34
N ASP A 30 0.85 -18.83 -4.79
CA ASP A 30 -0.52 -19.32 -4.88
C ASP A 30 -1.48 -18.48 -4.04
N ASP A 31 -1.02 -17.98 -2.88
CA ASP A 31 -1.78 -17.05 -2.05
C ASP A 31 -1.99 -15.72 -2.79
N LEU A 32 -0.92 -15.12 -3.32
CA LEU A 32 -1.02 -13.87 -4.09
C LEU A 32 -1.96 -14.05 -5.29
N LYS A 33 -1.80 -15.16 -6.03
CA LYS A 33 -2.63 -15.45 -7.20
C LYS A 33 -4.11 -15.56 -6.83
N SER A 34 -4.43 -16.21 -5.72
CA SER A 34 -5.79 -16.34 -5.21
C SER A 34 -6.40 -14.97 -4.86
N ILE A 35 -5.60 -14.05 -4.30
CA ILE A 35 -6.01 -12.67 -4.02
C ILE A 35 -6.25 -11.90 -5.33
N LEU A 36 -5.29 -11.93 -6.25
CA LEU A 36 -5.35 -11.22 -7.53
C LEU A 36 -6.51 -11.68 -8.42
N ASN A 37 -6.91 -12.94 -8.31
CA ASN A 37 -8.05 -13.50 -9.05
C ASN A 37 -9.40 -13.31 -8.33
N ASN A 38 -9.43 -12.60 -7.19
CA ASN A 38 -10.63 -12.45 -6.37
C ASN A 38 -11.22 -13.82 -5.92
N GLU A 39 -10.37 -14.81 -5.68
CA GLU A 39 -10.78 -16.13 -5.17
C GLU A 39 -10.92 -16.12 -3.63
N VAL A 40 -10.14 -15.26 -2.95
CA VAL A 40 -10.19 -15.04 -1.50
C VAL A 40 -10.66 -13.62 -1.20
N SER A 41 -11.62 -13.48 -0.28
CA SER A 41 -12.12 -12.18 0.16
C SER A 41 -11.18 -11.55 1.18
N TYR A 42 -11.12 -10.22 1.23
CA TYR A 42 -10.22 -9.45 2.10
C TYR A 42 -10.24 -9.90 3.57
N ASP A 43 -11.43 -10.18 4.10
CA ASP A 43 -11.66 -10.65 5.48
C ASP A 43 -11.08 -12.04 5.79
N LYS A 44 -10.68 -12.78 4.75
CA LYS A 44 -10.06 -14.11 4.85
C LYS A 44 -8.57 -14.10 4.53
N ILE A 45 -8.02 -12.96 4.10
CA ILE A 45 -6.59 -12.81 3.90
C ILE A 45 -5.97 -12.55 5.27
N ASP A 46 -4.86 -13.20 5.55
CA ASP A 46 -4.12 -12.98 6.79
C ASP A 46 -3.71 -11.51 6.94
N GLU A 47 -3.82 -10.97 8.15
CA GLU A 47 -3.58 -9.57 8.44
C GLU A 47 -2.11 -9.18 8.21
N LEU A 48 -1.16 -10.09 8.49
CA LEU A 48 0.26 -9.86 8.23
C LEU A 48 0.54 -9.87 6.73
N THR A 49 -0.09 -10.78 5.98
CA THR A 49 0.00 -10.81 4.51
C THR A 49 -0.44 -9.48 3.90
N ILE A 50 -1.60 -8.96 4.31
CA ILE A 50 -2.05 -7.64 3.83
C ILE A 50 -1.10 -6.53 4.27
N SER A 51 -0.58 -6.57 5.49
CA SER A 51 0.35 -5.57 6.00
C SER A 51 1.65 -5.52 5.19
N PHE A 52 2.25 -6.67 4.86
CA PHE A 52 3.46 -6.72 4.03
C PHE A 52 3.22 -6.27 2.60
N ILE A 53 2.13 -6.71 1.97
CA ILE A 53 1.73 -6.21 0.63
C ILE A 53 1.58 -4.69 0.66
N SER A 54 0.92 -4.16 1.69
CA SER A 54 0.68 -2.72 1.84
C SER A 54 2.00 -1.95 2.00
N GLN A 55 2.91 -2.47 2.81
CA GLN A 55 4.23 -1.87 3.02
C GLN A 55 5.06 -1.81 1.73
N VAL A 56 5.15 -2.92 0.99
CA VAL A 56 5.88 -2.99 -0.30
C VAL A 56 5.27 -2.04 -1.33
N LEU A 57 3.95 -1.87 -1.31
CA LEU A 57 3.22 -1.01 -2.25
C LEU A 57 2.98 0.42 -1.71
N TYR A 58 3.69 0.81 -0.65
CA TYR A 58 3.66 2.13 -0.04
C TYR A 58 2.24 2.64 0.24
N CYS A 59 1.38 1.79 0.81
CA CYS A 59 0.04 2.15 1.23
C CYS A 59 -0.31 1.51 2.57
N LYS A 60 -1.47 1.88 3.11
CA LYS A 60 -2.07 1.22 4.28
C LYS A 60 -3.05 0.13 3.82
N PRO A 61 -3.32 -0.90 4.63
CA PRO A 61 -4.33 -1.93 4.33
C PRO A 61 -5.68 -1.37 3.87
N GLU A 62 -6.13 -0.26 4.46
CA GLU A 62 -7.40 0.39 4.16
C GLU A 62 -7.48 0.93 2.72
N TYR A 63 -6.34 1.16 2.05
CA TYR A 63 -6.29 1.55 0.65
C TYR A 63 -7.07 0.59 -0.25
N PHE A 64 -6.99 -0.72 0.03
CA PHE A 64 -7.64 -1.74 -0.78
C PHE A 64 -9.16 -1.77 -0.62
N ILE A 65 -9.67 -1.31 0.52
CA ILE A 65 -11.09 -1.43 0.86
C ILE A 65 -11.84 -0.09 0.91
N SER A 66 -11.12 1.04 0.94
CA SER A 66 -11.72 2.36 1.10
C SER A 66 -11.29 3.33 0.02
N GLU A 67 -12.27 3.88 -0.71
CA GLU A 67 -12.03 4.91 -1.73
C GLU A 67 -11.47 6.20 -1.12
N GLN A 68 -11.93 6.58 0.07
CA GLN A 68 -11.42 7.75 0.79
C GLN A 68 -9.90 7.67 1.03
N TYR A 69 -9.36 6.48 1.30
CA TYR A 69 -7.91 6.30 1.46
C TYR A 69 -7.17 6.43 0.12
N ARG A 70 -7.79 5.97 -0.98
CA ARG A 70 -7.23 6.10 -2.33
C ARG A 70 -7.25 7.55 -2.84
N ASP A 71 -8.25 8.34 -2.46
CA ASP A 71 -8.36 9.74 -2.85
C ASP A 71 -7.27 10.61 -2.20
N ASN A 72 -6.79 10.20 -1.02
CA ASN A 72 -5.72 10.89 -0.29
C ASN A 72 -4.32 10.33 -0.60
N ASP A 73 -4.21 9.35 -1.49
CA ASP A 73 -2.95 8.72 -1.84
C ASP A 73 -2.08 9.65 -2.71
N LEU A 74 -0.85 9.87 -2.25
CA LEU A 74 0.11 10.75 -2.91
C LEU A 74 0.56 10.18 -4.26
N VAL A 75 0.63 8.86 -4.38
CA VAL A 75 1.06 8.18 -5.62
C VAL A 75 0.06 8.44 -6.75
N LYS A 76 -1.24 8.36 -6.47
CA LYS A 76 -2.33 8.75 -7.39
C LYS A 76 -2.41 10.25 -7.64
N SER A 77 -1.84 11.07 -6.77
CA SER A 77 -1.84 12.53 -6.91
C SER A 77 -0.75 13.02 -7.88
N CYS A 78 -1.14 13.56 -9.03
CA CYS A 78 -0.23 14.24 -9.96
C CYS A 78 -0.08 15.74 -9.71
N LEU A 79 -0.97 16.36 -8.93
CA LEU A 79 -1.01 17.79 -8.62
C LEU A 79 -0.70 18.71 -9.83
N ASN A 80 -1.13 18.31 -11.03
CA ASN A 80 -0.86 18.98 -12.31
C ASN A 80 0.63 19.21 -12.64
N ARG A 81 1.54 18.37 -12.15
CA ARG A 81 3.01 18.49 -12.36
C ARG A 81 3.56 17.62 -13.51
N GLY A 82 2.70 17.10 -14.37
CA GLY A 82 3.06 16.18 -15.47
C GLY A 82 2.48 14.78 -15.26
N SER A 83 2.94 13.82 -16.07
CA SER A 83 2.46 12.42 -16.00
C SER A 83 3.15 11.65 -14.89
N SER A 84 2.38 10.87 -14.12
CA SER A 84 2.94 9.83 -13.25
C SER A 84 3.65 8.78 -14.10
N THR A 85 4.91 8.52 -13.76
CA THR A 85 5.71 7.40 -14.25
C THR A 85 6.01 6.44 -13.08
N PRO A 86 6.32 5.16 -13.33
CA PRO A 86 6.69 4.23 -12.26
C PRO A 86 7.79 4.78 -11.34
N LYS A 87 8.84 5.36 -11.92
CA LYS A 87 9.93 6.00 -11.16
C LYS A 87 9.45 7.16 -10.29
N SER A 88 8.55 8.02 -10.80
CA SER A 88 8.01 9.10 -9.97
C SER A 88 7.05 8.58 -8.89
N ASN A 89 6.34 7.48 -9.17
CA ASN A 89 5.43 6.85 -8.22
C ASN A 89 6.19 6.21 -7.07
N GLU A 90 7.31 5.54 -7.35
CA GLU A 90 8.22 5.01 -6.34
C GLU A 90 8.71 6.13 -5.39
N VAL A 91 9.19 7.26 -5.94
CA VAL A 91 9.61 8.41 -5.12
C VAL A 91 8.44 8.95 -4.28
N LYS A 92 7.24 9.05 -4.84
CA LYS A 92 6.04 9.46 -4.09
C LYS A 92 5.70 8.45 -2.99
N GLY A 93 5.81 7.15 -3.26
CA GLY A 93 5.58 6.08 -2.29
C GLY A 93 6.54 6.17 -1.11
N ILE A 94 7.83 6.37 -1.38
CA ILE A 94 8.85 6.59 -0.35
C ILE A 94 8.53 7.84 0.50
N LEU A 95 8.15 8.95 -0.15
CA LEU A 95 7.76 10.17 0.57
C LEU A 95 6.49 9.98 1.41
N GLN A 96 5.52 9.21 0.91
CA GLN A 96 4.31 8.85 1.63
C GLN A 96 4.67 8.03 2.88
N GLY A 97 5.45 6.96 2.74
CA GLY A 97 5.92 6.16 3.88
C GLY A 97 6.67 7.00 4.92
N PHE A 98 7.62 7.84 4.48
CA PHE A 98 8.34 8.75 5.38
C PHE A 98 7.40 9.71 6.12
N SER A 99 6.40 10.26 5.44
CA SER A 99 5.42 11.16 6.05
C SER A 99 4.57 10.44 7.11
N GLU A 100 4.21 9.18 6.88
CA GLU A 100 3.48 8.37 7.83
C GLU A 100 4.33 8.04 9.05
N ASP A 101 5.56 7.58 8.85
CA ASP A 101 6.51 7.30 9.93
C ASP A 101 6.77 8.54 10.81
N LEU A 102 7.01 9.70 10.16
CA LEU A 102 7.20 10.96 10.88
C LEU A 102 5.96 11.35 11.67
N SER A 103 4.76 11.18 11.11
CA SER A 103 3.51 11.50 11.80
C SER A 103 3.34 10.64 13.04
N PHE A 104 3.61 9.33 12.93
CA PHE A 104 3.59 8.41 14.07
C PHE A 104 4.59 8.80 15.16
N LEU A 105 5.83 9.13 14.80
CA LEU A 105 6.85 9.58 15.76
C LEU A 105 6.43 10.87 16.48
N MET A 106 5.78 11.79 15.78
CA MET A 106 5.29 13.04 16.35
C MET A 106 4.11 12.80 17.31
N GLU A 107 3.22 11.84 17.01
CA GLU A 107 2.14 11.43 17.92
C GLU A 107 2.71 10.81 19.19
N LEU A 108 3.63 9.84 19.09
CA LEU A 108 4.30 9.24 20.24
C LEU A 108 5.01 10.28 21.11
N LYS A 109 5.68 11.25 20.48
CA LYS A 109 6.33 12.35 21.21
C LYS A 109 5.31 13.16 22.01
N ARG A 110 4.15 13.48 21.44
CA ARG A 110 3.10 14.22 22.13
C ARG A 110 2.54 13.43 23.31
N ASP A 111 2.28 12.14 23.13
CA ASP A 111 1.76 11.27 24.19
C ASP A 111 2.73 11.20 25.39
N LEU A 112 4.04 11.16 25.12
CA LEU A 112 5.09 11.24 26.14
C LEU A 112 5.13 12.61 26.87
N GLU A 113 4.90 13.71 26.16
CA GLU A 113 4.84 15.06 26.75
C GLU A 113 3.58 15.26 27.59
N GLU A 114 2.48 14.59 27.25
CA GLU A 114 1.19 14.63 27.95
C GLU A 114 1.09 13.66 29.13
N GLY A 115 2.07 12.75 29.29
CA GLY A 115 2.20 11.87 30.45
C GLY A 115 1.18 10.72 30.49
N ILE A 116 0.75 10.24 29.32
CA ILE A 116 -0.09 9.04 29.16
C ILE A 116 0.79 7.79 29.17
#